data_AF-A0A922XC06-F1
#
_entry.id   AF-A0A922XC06-F1
#
_cell.length_a   1.000
_cell.length_b   1.000
_cell.length_c   1.000
_cell.angle_alpha   90.00
_cell.angle_beta   90.00
_cell.angle_gamma   90.00
#
_symmetry.space_group_name_H-M   'P 1'
#
loop_
_entity.id
_entity.type
_entity.pdbx_description
1 polymer ?
#
loop_
_entity_poly.entity_id
_entity_poly.type
_entity_poly.pdbx_seq_one_letter_code
_entity_poly.pdbx_strand_id
1 'polypeptide(L)'
;MKSPQAMLEYLAEQIGLLYYHLPLAYGGTAEGVEVLLCAYHNAWAHLTAYEGDWRTVWWEALAAEECGSANFSTRYAMDHPGAAQEEIAAYVVAHWRPVSEKLGVPIPHAALQAEFDEWGRERLK
;
A
#
# COMPACT_ATOMS: atom_id res chain seq x y z
N MET A 1 19.63 9.44 15.19
CA MET A 1 19.32 8.20 14.43
C MET A 1 18.06 7.61 15.06
N LYS A 2 17.03 7.27 14.27
CA LYS A 2 15.80 6.65 14.82
C LYS A 2 16.11 5.26 15.38
N SER A 3 15.38 4.82 16.41
CA SER A 3 15.46 3.43 16.86
C SER A 3 14.80 2.49 15.83
N PRO A 4 15.14 1.19 15.80
CA PRO A 4 14.45 0.22 14.95
C PRO A 4 12.93 0.24 15.11
N GLN A 5 12.45 0.33 16.35
CA GLN A 5 11.03 0.43 16.65
C GLN A 5 10.38 1.68 16.00
N ALA A 6 11.03 2.84 16.12
CA ALA A 6 10.54 4.07 15.50
C ALA A 6 10.58 4.03 13.95
N MET A 7 11.42 3.17 13.36
CA MET A 7 11.40 2.93 11.91
C MET A 7 10.23 2.03 11.50
N LEU A 8 9.92 0.99 12.29
CA LEU A 8 8.78 0.12 12.05
C LEU A 8 7.45 0.86 12.16
N GLU A 9 7.29 1.69 13.20
CA GLU A 9 6.12 2.56 13.38
C GLU A 9 5.95 3.52 12.20
N TYR A 10 7.05 4.15 11.79
CA TYR A 10 7.05 5.04 10.63
C TYR A 10 6.62 4.31 9.35
N LEU A 11 7.14 3.12 9.08
CA LEU A 11 6.76 2.35 7.89
C LEU A 11 5.28 1.93 7.92
N ALA A 12 4.79 1.47 9.06
CA ALA A 12 3.37 1.12 9.22
C ALA A 12 2.45 2.33 8.99
N GLU A 13 2.86 3.51 9.47
CA GLU A 13 2.17 4.77 9.21
C GLU A 13 2.18 5.13 7.71
N GLN A 14 3.33 5.08 7.04
CA GLN A 14 3.43 5.39 5.61
C GLN A 14 2.60 4.44 4.73
N ILE A 15 2.60 3.14 5.04
CA ILE A 15 1.72 2.16 4.37
C ILE A 15 0.26 2.52 4.61
N GLY A 16 -0.09 2.85 5.85
CA GLY A 16 -1.44 3.27 6.21
C GLY A 16 -1.89 4.54 5.49
N LEU A 17 -1.03 5.54 5.33
CA LEU A 17 -1.35 6.77 4.60
C LEU A 17 -1.75 6.45 3.15
N LEU A 18 -1.02 5.56 2.47
CA LEU A 18 -1.38 5.13 1.12
C LEU A 18 -2.75 4.42 1.06
N TYR A 19 -3.21 3.81 2.17
CA TYR A 19 -4.49 3.11 2.24
C TYR A 19 -5.70 4.01 2.52
N TYR A 20 -5.50 5.12 3.25
CA TYR A 20 -6.59 5.97 3.73
C TYR A 20 -6.55 7.39 3.14
N HIS A 21 -5.39 7.86 2.69
CA HIS A 21 -5.17 9.25 2.30
C HIS A 21 -4.58 9.36 0.89
N LEU A 22 -5.40 9.84 -0.06
CA LEU A 22 -4.99 10.30 -1.40
C LEU A 22 -3.73 9.58 -1.93
N PRO A 23 -3.77 8.26 -2.22
CA PRO A 23 -2.58 7.49 -2.61
C PRO A 23 -1.80 8.16 -3.75
N LEU A 24 -2.52 8.76 -4.71
CA LEU A 24 -1.92 9.49 -5.82
C LEU A 24 -1.18 10.78 -5.42
N ALA A 25 -1.50 11.42 -4.30
CA ALA A 25 -0.75 12.58 -3.81
C ALA A 25 0.68 12.18 -3.39
N TYR A 26 0.87 10.94 -2.94
CA TYR A 26 2.18 10.39 -2.57
C TYR A 26 2.86 9.69 -3.75
N GLY A 27 2.13 8.85 -4.49
CA GLY A 27 2.68 8.05 -5.58
C GLY A 27 2.73 8.76 -6.93
N GLY A 28 1.98 9.85 -7.14
CA GLY A 28 1.83 10.56 -8.42
C GLY A 28 1.03 9.80 -9.49
N THR A 29 1.19 8.47 -9.56
CA THR A 29 0.47 7.55 -10.44
C THR A 29 0.13 6.26 -9.68
N ALA A 30 -0.77 5.43 -10.21
CA ALA A 30 -1.10 4.14 -9.61
C ALA A 30 0.11 3.19 -9.58
N GLU A 31 0.97 3.22 -10.59
CA GLU A 31 2.25 2.49 -10.58
C GLU A 31 3.17 3.01 -9.47
N GLY A 32 3.26 4.33 -9.30
CA GLY A 32 4.06 4.93 -8.22
C GLY A 32 3.54 4.55 -6.83
N VAL A 33 2.22 4.47 -6.64
CA VAL A 33 1.59 3.95 -5.42
C VAL A 33 2.02 2.51 -5.17
N GLU A 34 1.97 1.65 -6.19
CA GLU A 34 2.39 0.26 -6.07
C GLU A 34 3.88 0.11 -5.75
N VAL A 35 4.74 0.92 -6.38
CA VAL A 35 6.18 0.94 -6.08
C VAL A 35 6.45 1.34 -4.63
N LEU A 36 5.76 2.36 -4.11
CA LEU A 36 5.90 2.77 -2.71
C LEU A 36 5.43 1.68 -1.75
N LEU A 37 4.28 1.05 -2.00
CA LEU A 37 3.79 -0.06 -1.19
C LEU A 37 4.77 -1.23 -1.20
N CYS A 38 5.28 -1.60 -2.36
CA CYS A 38 6.30 -2.65 -2.50
C CYS A 38 7.57 -2.31 -1.70
N ALA A 39 8.08 -1.08 -1.84
CA ALA A 39 9.28 -0.64 -1.14
C ALA A 39 9.11 -0.62 0.39
N TYR A 40 7.98 -0.11 0.89
CA TYR A 40 7.72 -0.04 2.33
C TYR A 40 7.51 -1.41 2.95
N HIS A 41 6.80 -2.33 2.29
CA HIS A 41 6.65 -3.71 2.78
C HIS A 41 7.97 -4.47 2.78
N ASN A 42 8.79 -4.30 1.73
CA ASN A 42 10.12 -4.88 1.68
C ASN A 42 10.99 -4.36 2.83
N ALA A 43 11.03 -3.03 3.04
CA ALA A 43 11.77 -2.43 4.15
C ALA A 43 11.26 -2.90 5.53
N TRP A 44 9.94 -3.05 5.69
CA TRP A 44 9.35 -3.56 6.92
C TRP A 44 9.80 -5.00 7.18
N ALA A 45 9.74 -5.88 6.17
CA ALA A 45 10.13 -7.28 6.29
C ALA A 45 11.63 -7.45 6.60
N HIS A 46 12.49 -6.61 6.01
CA HIS A 46 13.91 -6.53 6.34
C HIS A 46 14.16 -6.19 7.82
N LEU A 47 13.38 -5.27 8.39
CA LEU A 47 13.54 -4.85 9.79
C LEU A 47 12.96 -5.83 10.81
N THR A 48 11.99 -6.66 10.42
CA THR A 48 11.37 -7.66 11.30
C THR A 48 11.94 -9.07 11.16
N ALA A 49 12.99 -9.25 10.36
CA ALA A 49 13.57 -10.55 10.01
C ALA A 49 12.57 -11.52 9.34
N TYR A 50 11.51 -10.98 8.72
CA TYR A 50 10.50 -11.69 7.93
C TYR A 50 10.81 -11.65 6.41
N GLU A 51 12.06 -11.40 6.02
CA GLU A 51 12.47 -11.21 4.62
C GLU A 51 12.00 -12.31 3.66
N GLY A 52 11.99 -13.58 4.11
CA GLY A 52 11.57 -14.71 3.28
C GLY A 52 10.06 -14.77 3.02
N ASP A 53 9.27 -14.08 3.85
CA ASP A 53 7.81 -14.17 3.82
C ASP A 53 7.20 -13.12 2.89
N TRP A 54 7.77 -11.90 2.82
CA TRP A 54 7.17 -10.80 2.07
C TRP A 54 7.04 -11.08 0.57
N ARG A 55 8.11 -11.57 -0.06
CA ARG A 55 8.08 -11.88 -1.49
C ARG A 55 7.05 -12.97 -1.75
N THR A 56 7.06 -14.03 -0.95
CA THR A 56 6.12 -15.14 -1.08
C THR A 56 4.68 -14.65 -0.98
N VAL A 57 4.36 -13.88 0.06
CA VAL A 57 3.03 -13.27 0.27
C VAL A 57 2.62 -12.38 -0.90
N TRP A 58 3.53 -11.55 -1.42
CA TRP A 58 3.24 -10.67 -2.55
C TRP A 58 3.01 -11.46 -3.85
N TRP A 59 3.87 -12.45 -4.15
CA TRP A 59 3.72 -13.32 -5.31
C TRP A 59 2.42 -14.13 -5.26
N GLU A 60 2.04 -14.64 -4.10
CA GLU A 60 0.73 -15.29 -3.91
C GLU A 60 -0.43 -14.34 -4.22
N ALA A 61 -0.34 -13.08 -3.78
CA ALA A 61 -1.38 -12.09 -4.04
C ALA A 61 -1.47 -11.75 -5.55
N LEU A 62 -0.33 -11.59 -6.23
CA LEU A 62 -0.30 -11.40 -7.69
C LEU A 62 -0.86 -12.61 -8.45
N ALA A 63 -0.57 -13.83 -7.98
CA ALA A 63 -1.06 -15.06 -8.58
C ALA A 63 -2.58 -15.23 -8.39
N ALA A 64 -3.13 -14.83 -7.24
CA ALA A 64 -4.57 -14.85 -6.99
C ALA A 64 -5.36 -13.96 -7.96
N GLU A 65 -4.75 -12.84 -8.37
CA GLU A 65 -5.31 -11.90 -9.36
C GLU A 65 -4.87 -12.21 -10.80
N GLU A 66 -4.29 -13.39 -11.05
CA GLU A 66 -3.82 -13.84 -12.35
C GLU A 66 -2.91 -12.83 -13.08
N CYS A 67 -2.15 -12.02 -12.35
CA CYS A 67 -1.36 -10.92 -12.92
C CYS A 67 -0.19 -11.41 -13.80
N GLY A 68 0.24 -12.66 -13.63
CA GLY A 68 1.34 -13.25 -14.40
C GLY A 68 2.66 -12.55 -14.09
N SER A 69 3.31 -11.96 -15.10
CA SER A 69 4.53 -11.16 -14.93
C SER A 69 4.26 -9.67 -14.68
N ALA A 70 3.00 -9.25 -14.68
CA ALA A 70 2.60 -7.88 -14.40
C ALA A 70 2.39 -7.68 -12.89
N ASN A 71 2.51 -6.43 -12.44
CA ASN A 71 2.07 -6.00 -11.12
C ASN A 71 0.56 -5.64 -11.14
N PHE A 72 -0.05 -5.34 -10.00
CA PHE A 72 -1.50 -5.05 -9.92
C PHE A 72 -1.91 -3.87 -10.80
N SER A 73 -1.16 -2.76 -10.77
CA SER A 73 -1.49 -1.56 -11.55
C SER A 73 -1.42 -1.83 -13.05
N THR A 74 -0.38 -2.55 -13.48
CA THR A 74 -0.16 -2.90 -14.89
C THR A 74 -1.22 -3.87 -15.37
N ARG A 75 -1.53 -4.91 -14.59
CA ARG A 75 -2.56 -5.87 -14.95
C ARG A 75 -3.92 -5.20 -15.09
N TYR A 76 -4.31 -4.38 -14.10
CA TYR A 76 -5.60 -3.70 -14.14
C TYR A 76 -5.72 -2.77 -15.36
N ALA A 77 -4.68 -1.99 -15.65
CA ALA A 77 -4.66 -1.10 -16.81
C ALA A 77 -4.73 -1.85 -18.16
N MET A 78 -4.17 -3.06 -18.25
CA MET A 78 -4.29 -3.91 -19.44
C MET A 78 -5.71 -4.44 -19.62
N ASP A 79 -6.34 -4.88 -18.53
CA ASP A 79 -7.71 -5.43 -18.55
C ASP A 79 -8.77 -4.34 -18.71
N HIS A 80 -8.45 -3.10 -18.30
CA HIS A 80 -9.36 -1.94 -18.32
C HIS A 80 -8.71 -0.77 -19.08
N PRO A 81 -8.60 -0.85 -20.42
CA PRO A 81 -8.01 0.21 -21.21
C PRO A 81 -8.75 1.54 -21.03
N GLY A 82 -8.03 2.58 -20.58
CA GLY A 82 -8.59 3.91 -20.35
C GLY A 82 -9.13 4.16 -18.93
N ALA A 83 -8.97 3.20 -18.00
CA ALA A 83 -9.26 3.43 -16.59
C ALA A 83 -8.49 4.65 -16.04
N ALA A 84 -9.14 5.40 -15.16
CA ALA A 84 -8.55 6.56 -14.52
C ALA A 84 -7.47 6.14 -13.50
N GLN A 85 -6.50 7.00 -13.22
CA GLN A 85 -5.43 6.68 -12.25
C GLN A 85 -5.99 6.43 -10.85
N GLU A 86 -7.05 7.13 -10.48
CA GLU A 86 -7.76 6.99 -9.21
C GLU A 86 -8.35 5.59 -9.04
N GLU A 87 -8.94 5.05 -10.11
CA GLU A 87 -9.54 3.72 -10.16
C GLU A 87 -8.44 2.64 -10.03
N ILE A 88 -7.37 2.77 -10.81
CA ILE A 88 -6.24 1.84 -10.77
C ILE A 88 -5.57 1.89 -9.38
N ALA A 89 -5.37 3.07 -8.80
CA ALA A 89 -4.78 3.22 -7.48
C ALA A 89 -5.66 2.62 -6.38
N ALA A 90 -6.99 2.77 -6.47
CA ALA A 90 -7.92 2.13 -5.54
C ALA A 90 -7.82 0.60 -5.63
N TYR A 91 -7.72 0.04 -6.84
CA TYR A 91 -7.50 -1.39 -7.05
C TYR A 91 -6.18 -1.86 -6.42
N VAL A 92 -5.08 -1.15 -6.68
CA VAL A 92 -3.76 -1.45 -6.07
C VAL A 92 -3.85 -1.47 -4.54
N VAL A 93 -4.43 -0.44 -3.93
CA VAL A 93 -4.59 -0.35 -2.47
C VAL A 93 -5.42 -1.52 -1.92
N ALA A 94 -6.50 -1.90 -2.60
CA ALA A 94 -7.35 -3.01 -2.19
C ALA A 94 -6.57 -4.34 -2.12
N HIS A 95 -5.66 -4.59 -3.07
CA HIS A 95 -4.89 -5.84 -3.13
C HIS A 95 -3.66 -5.86 -2.23
N TRP A 96 -3.13 -4.69 -1.88
CA TRP A 96 -2.04 -4.60 -0.92
C TRP A 96 -2.50 -4.73 0.55
N ARG A 97 -3.76 -4.41 0.88
CA ARG A 97 -4.27 -4.55 2.26
C ARG A 97 -4.13 -6.00 2.81
N PRO A 98 -4.54 -7.06 2.08
CA PRO A 98 -4.30 -8.43 2.52
C PRO A 98 -2.82 -8.79 2.65
N VAL A 99 -1.93 -8.17 1.87
CA VAL A 99 -0.47 -8.37 1.99
C VAL A 99 0.03 -7.81 3.33
N SER A 100 -0.40 -6.60 3.71
CA SER A 100 -0.12 -6.04 5.04
C SER A 100 -0.61 -6.93 6.17
N GLU A 101 -1.83 -7.47 6.07
CA GLU A 101 -2.43 -8.34 7.08
C GLU A 101 -1.63 -9.64 7.25
N LYS A 102 -1.30 -10.32 6.14
CA LYS A 102 -0.49 -11.55 6.16
C LYS A 102 0.90 -11.32 6.75
N LEU A 103 1.50 -10.15 6.47
CA LEU A 103 2.81 -9.80 7.03
C LEU A 103 2.72 -9.30 8.48
N GLY A 104 1.53 -9.06 9.02
CA GLY A 104 1.37 -8.55 10.38
C GLY A 104 1.86 -7.10 10.54
N VAL A 105 1.75 -6.28 9.49
CA VAL A 105 2.10 -4.85 9.56
C VAL A 105 1.11 -4.14 10.51
N PRO A 106 1.57 -3.50 11.61
CA PRO A 106 0.69 -2.93 12.62
C PRO A 106 0.20 -1.53 12.20
N ILE A 107 -0.64 -1.46 11.16
CA ILE A 107 -1.14 -0.19 10.62
C ILE A 107 -2.05 0.50 11.65
N PRO A 108 -1.84 1.79 11.96
CA PRO A 108 -2.65 2.52 12.94
C PRO A 108 -4.00 2.98 12.33
N HIS A 109 -4.84 2.02 11.93
CA HIS A 109 -6.09 2.26 11.20
C HIS A 109 -7.00 3.32 11.84
N ALA A 110 -7.25 3.20 13.15
CA ALA A 110 -8.15 4.11 13.86
C ALA A 110 -7.65 5.56 13.87
N ALA A 111 -6.34 5.77 14.05
CA ALA A 111 -5.75 7.10 14.06
C ALA A 111 -5.80 7.74 12.67
N LEU A 112 -5.41 6.98 11.64
CA LEU A 112 -5.40 7.46 10.26
C LEU A 112 -6.79 7.76 9.72
N GLN A 113 -7.79 6.95 10.08
CA GLN A 113 -9.18 7.18 9.70
C GLN A 113 -9.73 8.45 10.37
N ALA A 114 -9.45 8.66 11.65
CA ALA A 114 -9.88 9.87 12.36
C ALA A 114 -9.28 11.14 11.75
N GLU A 115 -7.99 11.11 11.39
CA GLU A 115 -7.30 12.20 10.70
C GLU A 115 -7.91 12.48 9.33
N PHE A 116 -8.23 11.44 8.55
CA PHE A 116 -8.88 11.60 7.25
C PHE A 116 -10.28 12.23 7.38
N ASP A 117 -11.07 11.74 8.33
CA ASP A 117 -12.41 12.28 8.57
C ASP A 117 -12.35 13.75 8.99
N GLU A 118 -11.32 14.16 9.74
CA GLU A 118 -11.08 15.56 10.10
C GLU A 118 -10.71 16.40 8.87
N TRP A 119 -9.75 15.94 8.08
CA TRP A 119 -9.30 16.62 6.87
C TRP A 119 -10.42 16.78 5.83
N GLY A 120 -11.24 15.74 5.66
CA GLY A 120 -12.42 15.75 4.80
C GLY A 120 -13.47 16.77 5.26
N ARG A 121 -13.68 16.90 6.59
CA ARG A 121 -14.59 17.92 7.16
C ARG A 121 -14.08 19.34 6.95
N GLU A 122 -12.77 19.57 6.97
CA GLU A 122 -12.20 20.91 6.77
C GLU A 122 -12.32 21.41 5.32
N ARG A 123 -12.22 20.53 4.32
CA ARG A 123 -12.36 20.89 2.90
C ARG A 123 -13.81 21.11 2.43
N LEU A 124 -14.80 20.73 3.23
CA LEU A 124 -16.23 20.95 2.96
C LEU A 124 -16.77 22.23 3.61
N LYS A 125 -15.93 23.02 4.27
CA LYS A 125 -16.24 24.36 4.80
C LYS A 125 -15.71 25.43 3.86
#